data_AF-A0A397RNY8-F1
#
_entry.id   AF-A0A397RNY8-F1
#
_cell.length_a   1.000
_cell.length_b   1.000
_cell.length_c   1.000
_cell.angle_alpha   90.00
_cell.angle_beta   90.00
_cell.angle_gamma   90.00
#
_symmetry.space_group_name_H-M   'P 1'
#
loop_
_entity.id
_entity.type
_entity.pdbx_description
1 polymer ?
#
loop_
_entity_poly.entity_id
_entity_poly.type
_entity_poly.pdbx_seq_one_letter_code
_entity_poly.pdbx_strand_id
1 'polypeptide(L)'
;MKKFLSTIAIAGVATLALASCGGTTDTATKTDGGETTTTTSVKPSGSGQGTTTTTEAPVEKIDPTTYDWDNIQDREIHVWCSEKAGVADLFESQINAYLESIGAEDFDVTVEGVGEGDAASNVLKDFTAAADIYCFAQDQLARLVSTNSIVPVSKKVTQTLATEVDDFSVKAATVGNTMYAYPITSDNGYIMFYNKTDMAGVDMTDYEAIIAKCEEKGTKFSWDLKNIWFSAGFFFGAGCVSEWETDDYGEFIHMEDNFAEKGLDSIKAMYKLLSSSAYVNSSSGADFSAANRSSVVITGSWDITTAKGALGDDYAATVLPKFHNEAGEATQIYEFSGCKLMGVKPQVEEDRVLLLQFIANHLAGEECSTARFNQLSWGPSNLASQKNSDVSSEPALQALYTQRDNYSVAQGNIYGSWWTLGNNIATEAAETDGSDEALQAVLDNYETKLKEAFQLRGCSLVGDWNGWGNANPDNVMTYSAADGTYTMTFTIPDTLAGDDDEGNPKNRGGRIVKAGTWETIANVENVDEASQALVDMEKSMANGDKNIYFLEVGTYTLVYDEVAQTIHITKAE
;
A
#
# COMPACT_ATOMS: atom_id res chain seq x y z
N MET A 1 13.39 52.06 -6.86
CA MET A 1 14.42 52.89 -6.18
C MET A 1 13.80 53.57 -4.96
N LYS A 2 14.05 53.04 -3.76
CA LYS A 2 14.21 53.76 -2.47
C LYS A 2 14.13 52.74 -1.32
N LYS A 3 15.21 52.69 -0.55
CA LYS A 3 15.37 51.95 0.71
C LYS A 3 14.40 52.50 1.76
N PHE A 4 13.90 51.64 2.65
CA PHE A 4 13.55 52.03 4.01
C PHE A 4 13.93 50.92 5.00
N LEU A 5 14.79 51.28 5.94
CA LEU A 5 15.10 50.53 7.16
C LEU A 5 13.92 50.61 8.13
N SER A 6 13.73 49.59 8.97
CA SER A 6 13.35 49.73 10.39
C SER A 6 13.68 48.43 11.13
N THR A 7 14.74 48.39 11.93
CA THR A 7 14.82 48.67 13.39
C THR A 7 14.42 47.47 14.25
N ILE A 8 15.46 46.77 14.72
CA ILE A 8 15.45 45.72 15.74
C ILE A 8 15.19 46.35 17.11
N ALA A 9 14.24 45.80 17.88
CA ALA A 9 14.06 46.07 19.30
C ALA A 9 14.32 44.78 20.09
N ILE A 10 15.39 44.80 20.90
CA ILE A 10 15.76 43.78 21.87
C ILE A 10 15.10 44.15 23.21
N ALA A 11 14.39 43.21 23.82
CA ALA A 11 14.03 43.26 25.23
C ALA A 11 14.30 41.90 25.88
N GLY A 12 15.30 41.85 26.79
CA GLY A 12 15.38 40.85 27.85
C GLY A 12 14.39 41.21 28.97
N VAL A 13 14.11 40.44 30.03
CA VAL A 13 14.79 39.36 30.76
C VAL A 13 13.69 38.70 31.62
N ALA A 14 13.76 37.40 31.91
CA ALA A 14 13.49 36.84 33.26
C ALA A 14 13.67 35.31 33.29
N THR A 15 14.84 34.90 33.75
CA THR A 15 15.14 33.58 34.31
C THR A 15 14.47 33.41 35.68
N LEU A 16 13.78 32.29 35.92
CA LEU A 16 13.60 31.75 37.28
C LEU A 16 13.88 30.26 37.27
N ALA A 17 14.81 29.86 38.15
CA ALA A 17 15.22 28.49 38.39
C ALA A 17 14.41 27.84 39.52
N LEU A 18 14.09 26.57 39.30
CA LEU A 18 14.03 25.42 40.23
C LEU A 18 13.80 25.68 41.73
N ALA A 19 12.74 25.05 42.27
CA ALA A 19 12.75 24.50 43.62
C ALA A 19 12.04 23.14 43.65
N SER A 20 12.78 22.15 44.15
CA SER A 20 12.41 20.77 44.45
C SER A 20 11.65 20.66 45.78
N CYS A 21 10.73 19.70 45.87
CA CYS A 21 10.34 18.87 47.04
C CYS A 21 9.21 17.93 46.53
N GLY A 22 9.18 16.61 46.67
CA GLY A 22 9.80 15.74 47.67
C GLY A 22 8.74 15.17 48.62
N GLY A 23 8.01 14.12 48.18
CA GLY A 23 7.35 13.05 48.95
C GLY A 23 6.28 13.39 50.01
N THR A 24 5.21 12.58 50.08
CA THR A 24 5.04 11.48 51.07
C THR A 24 3.55 11.09 51.23
N THR A 25 3.30 9.77 51.14
CA THR A 25 2.25 8.93 51.77
C THR A 25 0.76 9.15 51.51
N ASP A 26 0.20 8.16 50.79
CA ASP A 26 -1.15 7.63 51.02
C ASP A 26 -1.26 6.94 52.39
N THR A 27 -2.36 7.18 53.09
CA THR A 27 -2.79 6.39 54.25
C THR A 27 -4.13 5.74 53.91
N ALA A 28 -4.12 4.42 53.74
CA ALA A 28 -5.31 3.61 53.62
C ALA A 28 -5.90 3.31 55.01
N THR A 29 -7.23 3.42 55.15
CA THR A 29 -7.98 2.85 56.27
C THR A 29 -8.89 1.75 55.73
N LYS A 30 -8.74 0.53 56.24
CA LYS A 30 -9.56 -0.65 55.94
C LYS A 30 -10.90 -0.59 56.68
N THR A 31 -11.94 -1.18 56.08
CA THR A 31 -12.97 -1.92 56.82
C THR A 31 -13.52 -3.06 55.96
N ASP A 32 -13.87 -4.15 56.65
CA ASP A 32 -14.10 -5.53 56.22
C ASP A 32 -15.28 -5.82 55.29
N GLY A 33 -15.21 -6.97 54.62
CA GLY A 33 -16.37 -7.89 54.53
C GLY A 33 -16.50 -8.74 53.25
N GLY A 34 -16.13 -10.03 53.34
CA GLY A 34 -16.95 -11.13 52.76
C GLY A 34 -16.57 -11.75 51.40
N GLU A 35 -15.97 -12.95 51.46
CA GLU A 35 -15.98 -14.08 50.50
C GLU A 35 -17.34 -14.28 49.76
N THR A 36 -17.50 -14.84 48.56
CA THR A 36 -16.75 -15.75 47.64
C THR A 36 -17.42 -15.56 46.25
N THR A 37 -16.78 -15.73 45.09
CA THR A 37 -16.72 -17.00 44.34
C THR A 37 -15.91 -16.77 43.04
N THR A 38 -15.15 -17.80 42.71
CA THR A 38 -14.12 -17.97 41.68
C THR A 38 -14.59 -17.78 40.23
N THR A 39 -13.81 -17.09 39.41
CA THR A 39 -13.62 -17.45 37.99
C THR A 39 -12.19 -17.12 37.57
N THR A 40 -11.49 -18.17 37.19
CA THR A 40 -10.06 -18.22 36.87
C THR A 40 -9.80 -17.56 35.52
N SER A 41 -9.02 -16.48 35.49
CA SER A 41 -8.33 -16.01 34.28
C SER A 41 -6.82 -16.08 34.54
N VAL A 42 -6.17 -17.01 33.84
CA VAL A 42 -4.72 -17.17 33.83
C VAL A 42 -4.14 -16.06 32.97
N LYS A 43 -3.48 -15.10 33.62
CA LYS A 43 -2.57 -14.13 33.02
C LYS A 43 -1.24 -14.84 32.69
N PRO A 44 -0.66 -14.73 31.49
CA PRO A 44 0.69 -15.22 31.25
C PRO A 44 1.67 -14.37 32.07
N SER A 45 2.48 -15.08 32.86
CA SER A 45 3.57 -14.56 33.67
C SER A 45 4.63 -13.93 32.77
N GLY A 46 4.84 -12.62 32.91
CA GLY A 46 6.02 -11.94 32.39
C GLY A 46 7.27 -12.44 33.11
N SER A 47 8.11 -13.18 32.41
CA SER A 47 9.50 -13.40 32.80
C SER A 47 10.28 -12.14 32.47
N GLY A 48 10.64 -11.38 33.50
CA GLY A 48 11.54 -10.24 33.39
C GLY A 48 12.88 -10.69 32.81
N GLN A 49 13.22 -10.15 31.64
CA GLN A 49 14.58 -10.17 31.13
C GLN A 49 15.16 -8.79 31.35
N GLY A 50 16.14 -8.72 32.25
CA GLY A 50 16.80 -7.48 32.62
C GLY A 50 17.33 -6.76 31.39
N THR A 51 16.95 -5.50 31.25
CA THR A 51 17.48 -4.58 30.25
C THR A 51 18.93 -4.28 30.62
N THR A 52 19.87 -5.04 30.06
CA THR A 52 21.25 -4.57 29.94
C THR A 52 21.24 -3.42 28.97
N THR A 53 21.35 -2.19 29.49
CA THR A 53 21.71 -1.02 28.69
C THR A 53 23.16 -1.19 28.25
N THR A 54 23.36 -1.88 27.13
CA THR A 54 24.62 -1.84 26.41
C THR A 54 24.63 -0.49 25.70
N THR A 55 25.42 0.46 26.18
CA THR A 55 25.83 1.61 25.37
C THR A 55 26.56 1.05 24.15
N GLU A 56 25.86 0.98 23.01
CA GLU A 56 26.51 0.71 21.72
C GLU A 56 27.52 1.82 21.44
N ALA A 57 28.70 1.42 20.95
CA ALA A 57 29.72 2.36 20.51
C ALA A 57 29.16 3.26 19.38
N PRO A 58 29.63 4.51 19.23
CA PRO A 58 29.22 5.35 18.10
C PRO A 58 29.43 4.60 16.79
N VAL A 59 28.41 4.51 15.96
CA VAL A 59 28.52 3.95 14.60
C VAL A 59 29.54 4.82 13.85
N GLU A 60 30.64 4.22 13.41
CA GLU A 60 31.64 4.90 12.59
C GLU A 60 30.97 5.30 11.27
N LYS A 61 30.79 6.61 11.05
CA LYS A 61 30.24 7.15 9.80
C LYS A 61 31.14 6.71 8.64
N ILE A 62 30.54 6.07 7.64
CA ILE A 62 31.26 5.74 6.41
C ILE A 62 31.42 7.03 5.61
N ASP A 63 32.65 7.37 5.25
CA ASP A 63 32.96 8.56 4.46
C ASP A 63 33.00 8.22 2.96
N PRO A 64 32.00 8.63 2.17
CA PRO A 64 31.92 8.32 0.74
C PRO A 64 33.07 8.94 -0.07
N THR A 65 33.77 9.96 0.45
CA THR A 65 34.92 10.59 -0.23
C THR A 65 36.18 9.71 -0.24
N THR A 66 36.18 8.61 0.53
CA THR A 66 37.32 7.68 0.64
C THR A 66 37.30 6.57 -0.40
N TYR A 67 36.23 6.47 -1.20
CA TYR A 67 36.04 5.46 -2.23
C TYR A 67 36.54 5.95 -3.58
N ASP A 68 37.07 5.01 -4.37
CA ASP A 68 37.48 5.25 -5.74
C ASP A 68 36.33 4.84 -6.68
N TRP A 69 35.46 5.82 -6.96
CA TRP A 69 34.28 5.63 -7.81
C TRP A 69 34.63 5.38 -9.28
N ASP A 70 35.89 5.57 -9.69
CA ASP A 70 36.33 5.30 -11.06
C ASP A 70 36.28 3.82 -11.43
N ASN A 71 36.21 2.93 -10.44
CA ASN A 71 36.13 1.48 -10.66
C ASN A 71 34.76 1.00 -11.20
N ILE A 72 33.72 1.82 -11.12
CA ILE A 72 32.39 1.49 -11.62
C ILE A 72 32.37 1.67 -13.15
N GLN A 73 31.96 0.66 -13.91
CA GLN A 73 32.00 0.72 -15.38
C GLN A 73 30.80 1.46 -15.96
N ASP A 74 29.61 1.17 -15.44
CA ASP A 74 28.38 1.81 -15.86
C ASP A 74 28.29 3.21 -15.23
N ARG A 75 28.28 4.23 -16.09
CA ARG A 75 28.27 5.65 -15.68
C ARG A 75 26.89 6.27 -15.71
N GLU A 76 25.86 5.54 -16.12
CA GLU A 76 24.49 6.03 -16.10
C GLU A 76 23.84 5.71 -14.74
N ILE A 77 23.08 6.64 -14.18
CA ILE A 77 22.25 6.44 -12.99
C ILE A 77 20.82 6.83 -13.34
N HIS A 78 19.92 5.86 -13.33
CA HIS A 78 18.51 6.05 -13.60
C HIS A 78 17.73 6.05 -12.28
N VAL A 79 16.88 7.05 -12.05
CA VAL A 79 16.08 7.19 -10.84
C VAL A 79 14.61 7.39 -11.17
N TRP A 80 13.73 6.60 -10.56
CA TRP A 80 12.29 6.84 -10.57
C TRP A 80 11.84 7.52 -9.28
N CYS A 81 11.18 8.66 -9.42
CA CYS A 81 10.60 9.43 -8.33
C CYS A 81 9.11 9.69 -8.60
N SER A 82 8.43 10.42 -7.73
CA SER A 82 7.03 10.80 -7.93
C SER A 82 6.82 11.58 -9.23
N GLU A 83 5.74 11.27 -9.96
CA GLU A 83 5.35 11.99 -11.19
C GLU A 83 4.91 13.45 -10.97
N LYS A 84 4.83 13.90 -9.72
CA LYS A 84 4.46 15.28 -9.38
C LYS A 84 5.50 16.25 -9.95
N ALA A 85 5.00 17.32 -10.57
CA ALA A 85 5.83 18.29 -11.26
C ALA A 85 6.91 18.89 -10.33
N GLY A 86 8.15 18.94 -10.83
CA GLY A 86 9.31 19.48 -10.12
C GLY A 86 9.98 18.52 -9.13
N VAL A 87 9.46 17.31 -8.90
CA VAL A 87 10.11 16.30 -8.06
C VAL A 87 11.37 15.75 -8.74
N ALA A 88 11.27 15.40 -10.03
CA ALA A 88 12.41 14.91 -10.81
C ALA A 88 13.57 15.91 -10.81
N ASP A 89 13.30 17.18 -11.14
CA ASP A 89 14.29 18.26 -11.12
C ASP A 89 14.95 18.43 -9.74
N LEU A 90 14.17 18.33 -8.65
CA LEU A 90 14.69 18.44 -7.29
C LEU A 90 15.63 17.28 -6.97
N PHE A 91 15.24 16.04 -7.30
CA PHE A 91 16.05 14.85 -7.09
C PHE A 91 17.34 14.93 -7.91
N GLU A 92 17.25 15.25 -9.20
CA GLU A 92 18.41 15.37 -10.09
C GLU A 92 19.41 16.40 -9.55
N SER A 93 18.93 17.57 -9.12
CA SER A 93 19.79 18.59 -8.52
C SER A 93 20.46 18.12 -7.23
N GLN A 94 19.75 17.37 -6.38
CA GLN A 94 20.30 16.84 -5.13
C GLN A 94 21.34 15.76 -5.38
N ILE A 95 21.07 14.85 -6.33
CA ILE A 95 21.99 13.78 -6.71
C ILE A 95 23.27 14.37 -7.30
N ASN A 96 23.16 15.30 -8.25
CA ASN A 96 24.33 15.92 -8.88
C ASN A 96 25.21 16.69 -7.88
N ALA A 97 24.59 17.47 -6.99
CA ALA A 97 25.33 18.16 -5.92
C ALA A 97 26.01 17.18 -4.95
N TYR A 98 25.34 16.06 -4.64
CA TYR A 98 25.91 15.02 -3.79
C TYR A 98 27.10 14.32 -4.46
N LEU A 99 26.96 13.95 -5.74
CA LEU A 99 28.02 13.33 -6.54
C LEU A 99 29.26 14.24 -6.62
N GLU A 100 29.09 15.54 -6.88
CA GLU A 100 30.18 16.51 -6.84
C GLU A 100 30.85 16.56 -5.45
N SER A 101 30.06 16.50 -4.38
CA SER A 101 30.59 16.54 -3.00
C SER A 101 31.45 15.33 -2.63
N ILE A 102 31.30 14.20 -3.33
CA ILE A 102 32.03 12.96 -3.08
C ILE A 102 33.07 12.63 -4.16
N GLY A 103 33.29 13.52 -5.13
CA GLY A 103 34.24 13.31 -6.23
C GLY A 103 33.77 12.28 -7.26
N ALA A 104 32.45 12.21 -7.48
CA ALA A 104 31.79 11.29 -8.42
C ALA A 104 30.99 12.07 -9.49
N GLU A 105 31.42 13.26 -9.87
CA GLU A 105 30.72 14.13 -10.83
C GLU A 105 30.65 13.60 -12.27
N ASP A 106 31.38 12.54 -12.60
CA ASP A 106 31.45 11.95 -13.95
C ASP A 106 30.28 10.99 -14.29
N PHE A 107 29.33 10.78 -13.37
CA PHE A 107 28.11 9.98 -13.63
C PHE A 107 27.03 10.83 -14.32
N ASP A 108 26.33 10.23 -15.30
CA ASP A 108 25.19 10.81 -15.99
C ASP A 108 23.89 10.40 -15.29
N VAL A 109 23.15 11.37 -14.76
CA VAL A 109 21.97 11.13 -13.93
C VAL A 109 20.70 11.44 -14.72
N THR A 110 19.82 10.45 -14.86
CA THR A 110 18.49 10.62 -15.42
C THR A 110 17.45 10.36 -14.34
N VAL A 111 16.57 11.34 -14.10
CA VAL A 111 15.47 11.20 -13.13
C VAL A 111 14.14 11.33 -13.86
N GLU A 112 13.27 10.34 -13.67
CA GLU A 112 11.95 10.29 -14.28
C GLU A 112 10.84 10.23 -13.23
N GLY A 113 9.71 10.85 -13.55
CA GLY A 113 8.50 10.76 -12.76
C GLY A 113 7.72 9.50 -13.11
N VAL A 114 7.45 8.66 -12.10
CA VAL A 114 6.66 7.43 -12.20
C VAL A 114 5.65 7.41 -11.05
N GLY A 115 4.45 6.88 -11.31
CA GLY A 115 3.45 6.67 -10.27
C GLY A 115 3.97 5.73 -9.17
N GLU A 116 4.15 6.26 -7.95
CA GLU A 116 4.73 5.50 -6.83
C GLU A 116 3.86 4.30 -6.40
N GLY A 117 2.57 4.27 -6.77
CA GLY A 117 1.68 3.13 -6.60
C GLY A 117 1.92 1.96 -7.56
N ASP A 118 2.60 2.21 -8.69
CA ASP A 118 2.84 1.22 -9.75
C ASP A 118 4.30 0.77 -9.86
N ALA A 119 5.19 1.37 -9.07
CA ALA A 119 6.63 1.19 -9.15
C ALA A 119 7.06 -0.29 -9.16
N ALA A 120 6.61 -1.10 -8.20
CA ALA A 120 7.00 -2.51 -8.17
C ALA A 120 6.40 -3.30 -9.34
N SER A 121 5.20 -2.97 -9.81
CA SER A 121 4.62 -3.59 -11.01
C SER A 121 5.48 -3.30 -12.24
N ASN A 122 5.97 -2.07 -12.38
CA ASN A 122 6.85 -1.67 -13.48
C ASN A 122 8.23 -2.34 -13.39
N VAL A 123 8.83 -2.41 -12.20
CA VAL A 123 10.10 -3.11 -11.95
C VAL A 123 10.00 -4.59 -12.34
N LEU A 124 8.90 -5.27 -11.97
CA LEU A 124 8.72 -6.69 -12.25
C LEU A 124 8.37 -6.99 -13.71
N LYS A 125 7.73 -6.04 -14.38
CA LYS A 125 7.36 -6.19 -15.80
C LYS A 125 8.60 -6.17 -16.70
N ASP A 126 9.55 -5.27 -16.43
CA ASP A 126 10.82 -5.21 -17.14
C ASP A 126 11.94 -4.81 -16.18
N PHE A 127 12.49 -5.82 -15.51
CA PHE A 127 13.58 -5.63 -14.55
C PHE A 127 14.83 -5.04 -15.20
N THR A 128 15.06 -5.26 -16.51
CA THR A 128 16.25 -4.71 -17.18
C THR A 128 16.11 -3.21 -17.38
N ALA A 129 14.92 -2.75 -17.79
CA ALA A 129 14.62 -1.33 -17.98
C ALA A 129 14.29 -0.56 -16.69
N ALA A 130 14.11 -1.26 -15.56
CA ALA A 130 13.86 -0.62 -14.27
C ALA A 130 15.03 0.27 -13.82
N ALA A 131 14.72 1.43 -13.24
CA ALA A 131 15.67 2.37 -12.67
C ALA A 131 16.56 1.74 -11.58
N ASP A 132 17.76 2.31 -11.37
CA ASP A 132 18.71 1.89 -10.34
C ASP A 132 18.21 2.20 -8.92
N ILE A 133 17.51 3.32 -8.78
CA ILE A 133 16.84 3.77 -7.55
C ILE A 133 15.39 4.07 -7.90
N TYR A 134 14.44 3.64 -7.07
CA TYR A 134 13.02 3.90 -7.34
C TYR A 134 12.24 4.16 -6.06
N CYS A 135 11.35 5.17 -6.11
CA CYS A 135 10.40 5.51 -5.05
C CYS A 135 9.11 4.70 -5.21
N PHE A 136 8.51 4.28 -4.10
CA PHE A 136 7.29 3.47 -4.10
C PHE A 136 6.48 3.66 -2.81
N ALA A 137 5.18 3.34 -2.88
CA ALA A 137 4.32 3.24 -1.68
C ALA A 137 4.63 1.96 -0.88
N GLN A 138 4.64 2.05 0.45
CA GLN A 138 5.17 1.01 1.34
C GLN A 138 4.55 -0.39 1.16
N ASP A 139 3.30 -0.49 0.73
CA ASP A 139 2.55 -1.74 0.55
C ASP A 139 3.18 -2.68 -0.49
N GLN A 140 4.04 -2.14 -1.35
CA GLN A 140 4.72 -2.88 -2.39
C GLN A 140 6.03 -3.53 -1.93
N LEU A 141 6.50 -3.25 -0.70
CA LEU A 141 7.81 -3.68 -0.23
C LEU A 141 7.96 -5.20 -0.23
N ALA A 142 7.00 -5.95 0.33
CA ALA A 142 7.13 -7.41 0.39
C ALA A 142 7.25 -8.05 -0.99
N ARG A 143 6.52 -7.53 -1.98
CA ARG A 143 6.59 -8.01 -3.38
C ARG A 143 7.96 -7.75 -4.01
N LEU A 144 8.59 -6.62 -3.70
CA LEU A 144 9.95 -6.33 -4.16
C LEU A 144 10.99 -7.25 -3.48
N VAL A 145 10.79 -7.56 -2.19
CA VAL A 145 11.65 -8.46 -1.43
C VAL A 145 11.52 -9.91 -1.92
N SER A 146 10.30 -10.42 -2.09
CA SER A 146 10.05 -11.81 -2.50
C SER A 146 10.57 -12.14 -3.90
N THR A 147 10.71 -11.11 -4.74
CA THR A 147 11.21 -11.23 -6.12
C THR A 147 12.70 -10.89 -6.25
N ASN A 148 13.39 -10.62 -5.14
CA ASN A 148 14.78 -10.13 -5.13
C ASN A 148 14.99 -8.90 -6.02
N SER A 149 14.00 -8.01 -6.10
CA SER A 149 14.07 -6.80 -6.93
C SER A 149 14.65 -5.59 -6.20
N ILE A 150 14.96 -5.72 -4.92
CA ILE A 150 15.47 -4.66 -4.03
C ILE A 150 16.63 -5.19 -3.16
N VAL A 151 17.64 -4.36 -2.92
CA VAL A 151 18.80 -4.70 -2.08
C VAL A 151 18.53 -4.34 -0.61
N PRO A 152 18.92 -5.18 0.36
CA PRO A 152 18.91 -4.79 1.77
C PRO A 152 19.74 -3.53 2.04
N VAL A 153 19.20 -2.64 2.88
CA VAL A 153 19.96 -1.48 3.36
C VAL A 153 21.13 -1.97 4.21
N SER A 154 22.32 -1.42 3.98
CA SER A 154 23.52 -1.85 4.71
C SER A 154 23.34 -1.67 6.24
N LYS A 155 23.82 -2.64 7.03
CA LYS A 155 23.66 -2.65 8.50
C LYS A 155 24.16 -1.37 9.18
N LYS A 156 25.20 -0.74 8.63
CA LYS A 156 25.76 0.51 9.17
C LYS A 156 24.80 1.69 8.96
N VAL A 157 24.12 1.72 7.81
CA VAL A 157 23.13 2.75 7.48
C VAL A 157 21.83 2.52 8.26
N THR A 158 21.37 1.26 8.40
CA THR A 158 20.14 0.96 9.17
C THR A 158 20.21 1.41 10.62
N GLN A 159 21.37 1.32 11.28
CA GLN A 159 21.55 1.81 12.66
C GLN A 159 21.40 3.33 12.75
N THR A 160 21.86 4.05 11.74
CA THR A 160 21.74 5.51 11.69
C THR A 160 20.30 5.91 11.43
N LEU A 161 19.67 5.31 10.42
CA LEU A 161 18.27 5.54 10.07
C LEU A 161 17.32 5.25 11.23
N ALA A 162 17.56 4.20 12.01
CA ALA A 162 16.77 3.87 13.20
C ALA A 162 16.75 4.97 14.29
N THR A 163 17.67 5.93 14.23
CA THR A 163 17.70 7.08 15.17
C THR A 163 17.32 8.41 14.53
N GLU A 164 17.35 8.51 13.20
CA GLU A 164 17.08 9.73 12.45
C GLU A 164 15.69 9.75 11.80
N VAL A 165 15.04 8.60 11.68
CA VAL A 165 13.74 8.41 11.04
C VAL A 165 12.71 7.95 12.08
N ASP A 166 11.44 8.33 11.91
CA ASP A 166 10.38 7.90 12.82
C ASP A 166 10.13 6.38 12.80
N ASP A 167 9.68 5.85 13.93
CA ASP A 167 9.49 4.41 14.13
C ASP A 167 8.46 3.79 13.16
N PHE A 168 7.47 4.57 12.73
CA PHE A 168 6.45 4.11 11.80
C PHE A 168 7.06 3.85 10.41
N SER A 169 7.84 4.80 9.92
CA SER A 169 8.61 4.73 8.69
C SER A 169 9.68 3.63 8.70
N VAL A 170 10.37 3.43 9.83
CA VAL A 170 11.34 2.34 10.00
C VAL A 170 10.67 0.97 9.86
N LYS A 171 9.49 0.80 10.48
CA LYS A 171 8.73 -0.45 10.36
C LYS A 171 8.24 -0.67 8.93
N ALA A 172 7.74 0.38 8.27
CA ALA A 172 7.29 0.31 6.88
C ALA A 172 8.40 -0.14 5.91
N ALA A 173 9.66 0.24 6.18
CA ALA A 173 10.81 -0.13 5.36
C ALA A 173 11.43 -1.50 5.70
N THR A 174 10.83 -2.27 6.60
CA THR A 174 11.41 -3.50 7.15
C THR A 174 10.54 -4.72 6.85
N VAL A 175 11.16 -5.79 6.33
CA VAL A 175 10.55 -7.12 6.21
C VAL A 175 11.31 -8.08 7.11
N GLY A 176 10.60 -8.72 8.04
CA GLY A 176 11.21 -9.50 9.11
C GLY A 176 12.12 -8.62 9.99
N ASN A 177 13.41 -8.93 10.03
CA ASN A 177 14.42 -8.16 10.78
C ASN A 177 15.35 -7.34 9.87
N THR A 178 15.04 -7.22 8.58
CA THR A 178 15.90 -6.58 7.59
C THR A 178 15.21 -5.38 6.98
N MET A 179 15.86 -4.22 7.03
CA MET A 179 15.41 -3.02 6.33
C MET A 179 15.88 -3.07 4.87
N TYR A 180 14.97 -2.76 3.95
CA TYR A 180 15.19 -2.86 2.50
C TYR A 180 15.05 -1.54 1.77
N ALA A 181 14.53 -0.50 2.42
CA ALA A 181 14.28 0.78 1.80
C ALA A 181 14.61 1.96 2.71
N TYR A 182 14.76 3.12 2.09
CA TYR A 182 14.99 4.41 2.72
C TYR A 182 13.65 5.15 2.82
N PRO A 183 13.10 5.41 4.01
CA PRO A 183 11.86 6.17 4.13
C PRO A 183 12.07 7.63 3.73
N ILE A 184 11.25 8.13 2.80
CA ILE A 184 11.31 9.49 2.27
C ILE A 184 10.29 10.39 2.97
N THR A 185 9.07 9.89 3.15
CA THR A 185 7.97 10.62 3.78
C THR A 185 7.23 9.74 4.79
N SER A 186 6.54 10.38 5.74
CA SER A 186 5.74 9.73 6.80
C SER A 186 4.31 10.27 6.79
N ASP A 187 3.79 10.51 5.59
CA ASP A 187 2.60 11.30 5.33
C ASP A 187 1.71 10.73 4.22
N ASN A 188 1.90 9.46 3.84
CA ASN A 188 1.07 8.81 2.83
C ASN A 188 -0.24 8.34 3.48
N GLY A 189 -1.12 9.30 3.73
CA GLY A 189 -2.48 9.13 4.22
C GLY A 189 -3.41 10.17 3.59
N TYR A 190 -4.66 10.22 4.04
CA TYR A 190 -5.66 11.15 3.54
C TYR A 190 -6.51 11.75 4.65
N ILE A 191 -6.76 13.05 4.50
CA ILE A 191 -7.50 13.88 5.45
C ILE A 191 -8.46 14.80 4.69
N MET A 192 -9.24 15.56 5.45
CA MET A 192 -10.24 16.46 4.88
C MET A 192 -9.68 17.87 4.72
N PHE A 193 -9.54 18.34 3.48
CA PHE A 193 -9.34 19.75 3.17
C PHE A 193 -10.67 20.43 2.91
N TYR A 194 -10.82 21.68 3.32
CA TYR A 194 -12.07 22.41 3.14
C TYR A 194 -11.88 23.93 3.05
N ASN A 195 -12.87 24.59 2.43
CA ASN A 195 -12.99 26.04 2.43
C ASN A 195 -13.72 26.51 3.70
N LYS A 196 -13.02 27.23 4.59
CA LYS A 196 -13.57 27.73 5.88
C LYS A 196 -14.78 28.63 5.71
N THR A 197 -14.77 29.50 4.70
CA THR A 197 -15.89 30.42 4.44
C THR A 197 -17.13 29.65 3.96
N ASP A 198 -16.96 28.58 3.20
CA ASP A 198 -18.07 27.75 2.77
C ASP A 198 -18.66 26.89 3.89
N MET A 199 -17.78 26.35 4.74
CA MET A 199 -18.16 25.48 5.86
C MET A 199 -18.39 26.24 7.18
N ALA A 200 -18.54 27.56 7.12
CA ALA A 200 -18.77 28.36 8.32
C ALA A 200 -20.03 27.91 9.08
N GLY A 201 -19.86 27.61 10.37
CA GLY A 201 -20.94 27.18 11.27
C GLY A 201 -21.33 25.70 11.15
N VAL A 202 -20.62 24.91 10.34
CA VAL A 202 -20.77 23.46 10.28
C VAL A 202 -19.88 22.82 11.34
N ASP A 203 -20.39 21.79 12.01
CA ASP A 203 -19.53 20.90 12.79
C ASP A 203 -18.75 20.01 11.84
N MET A 204 -17.45 20.29 11.67
CA MET A 204 -16.60 19.54 10.75
C MET A 204 -16.31 18.10 11.21
N THR A 205 -16.81 17.68 12.38
CA THR A 205 -16.78 16.29 12.81
C THR A 205 -18.00 15.51 12.38
N ASP A 206 -19.06 16.17 11.89
CA ASP A 206 -20.32 15.54 11.48
C ASP A 206 -20.35 15.39 9.94
N TYR A 207 -20.19 14.15 9.48
CA TYR A 207 -20.16 13.79 8.07
C TYR A 207 -21.46 14.17 7.35
N GLU A 208 -22.62 13.89 7.95
CA GLU A 208 -23.91 14.20 7.37
C GLU A 208 -24.16 15.71 7.28
N ALA A 209 -23.73 16.48 8.29
CA ALA A 209 -23.83 17.94 8.26
C ALA A 209 -22.98 18.58 7.15
N ILE A 210 -21.79 18.02 6.90
CA ILE A 210 -20.90 18.45 5.81
C ILE A 210 -21.55 18.21 4.44
N ILE A 211 -22.10 17.01 4.21
CA ILE A 211 -22.82 16.68 2.97
C ILE A 211 -23.97 17.68 2.75
N ALA A 212 -24.83 17.85 3.76
CA ALA A 212 -25.96 18.76 3.69
C ALA A 212 -25.52 20.20 3.40
N LYS A 213 -24.38 20.64 3.95
CA LYS A 213 -23.86 21.98 3.66
C LYS A 213 -23.41 22.13 2.22
N CYS A 214 -22.71 21.14 1.67
CA CYS A 214 -22.31 21.15 0.28
C CYS A 214 -23.52 21.24 -0.65
N GLU A 215 -24.58 20.48 -0.37
CA GLU A 215 -25.85 20.52 -1.12
C GLU A 215 -26.54 21.89 -1.01
N GLU A 216 -26.68 22.44 0.21
CA GLU A 216 -27.27 23.76 0.46
C GLU A 216 -26.57 24.85 -0.37
N LYS A 217 -25.24 24.80 -0.45
CA LYS A 217 -24.45 25.77 -1.20
C LYS A 217 -24.36 25.48 -2.71
N GLY A 218 -24.78 24.30 -3.15
CA GLY A 218 -24.57 23.84 -4.52
C GLY A 218 -23.10 23.62 -4.88
N THR A 219 -22.24 23.39 -3.88
CA THR A 219 -20.82 23.06 -4.05
C THR A 219 -20.58 21.56 -3.93
N LYS A 220 -19.41 21.10 -4.33
CA LYS A 220 -19.10 19.66 -4.34
C LYS A 220 -18.34 19.17 -3.10
N PHE A 221 -18.48 17.88 -2.83
CA PHE A 221 -17.69 17.10 -1.91
C PHE A 221 -16.94 16.05 -2.72
N SER A 222 -15.65 16.31 -2.95
CA SER A 222 -14.77 15.39 -3.66
C SER A 222 -14.23 14.32 -2.71
N TRP A 223 -14.52 13.06 -3.02
CA TRP A 223 -13.89 11.90 -2.38
C TRP A 223 -13.81 10.77 -3.40
N ASP A 224 -12.65 10.18 -3.63
CA ASP A 224 -12.48 9.05 -4.55
C ASP A 224 -12.99 7.72 -3.96
N LEU A 225 -14.30 7.59 -3.70
CA LEU A 225 -14.86 6.41 -3.03
C LEU A 225 -14.78 5.13 -3.87
N LYS A 226 -14.63 5.25 -5.19
CA LYS A 226 -14.42 4.11 -6.10
C LYS A 226 -13.00 3.55 -6.06
N ASN A 227 -12.16 4.09 -5.17
CA ASN A 227 -10.86 3.56 -4.82
C ASN A 227 -10.91 3.06 -3.37
N ILE A 228 -10.73 1.75 -3.16
CA ILE A 228 -10.82 1.11 -1.85
C ILE A 228 -9.77 1.64 -0.87
N TRP A 229 -8.65 2.18 -1.36
CA TRP A 229 -7.67 2.85 -0.50
C TRP A 229 -8.30 4.05 0.24
N PHE A 230 -9.20 4.80 -0.42
CA PHE A 230 -9.92 5.93 0.17
C PHE A 230 -11.21 5.53 0.90
N SER A 231 -11.84 4.41 0.52
CA SER A 231 -13.17 4.04 1.03
C SER A 231 -13.16 2.93 2.10
N ALA A 232 -12.06 2.17 2.23
CA ALA A 232 -11.88 1.20 3.32
C ALA A 232 -11.93 1.84 4.72
N GLY A 233 -11.61 3.13 4.82
CA GLY A 233 -11.69 3.91 6.05
C GLY A 233 -13.04 3.88 6.75
N PHE A 234 -14.15 3.77 6.00
CA PHE A 234 -15.48 3.59 6.57
C PHE A 234 -15.60 2.26 7.33
N PHE A 235 -15.08 1.19 6.74
CA PHE A 235 -15.10 -0.16 7.31
C PHE A 235 -14.21 -0.26 8.55
N PHE A 236 -12.98 0.23 8.46
CA PHE A 236 -12.05 0.22 9.61
C PHE A 236 -12.57 1.03 10.78
N GLY A 237 -13.20 2.18 10.50
CA GLY A 237 -13.87 3.00 11.51
C GLY A 237 -14.98 2.28 12.27
N ALA A 238 -15.72 1.41 11.58
CA ALA A 238 -16.76 0.57 12.17
C ALA A 238 -16.20 -0.71 12.86
N GLY A 239 -14.88 -0.88 12.93
CA GLY A 239 -14.25 -2.05 13.54
C GLY A 239 -14.21 -3.29 12.63
N CYS A 240 -14.43 -3.13 11.32
CA CYS A 240 -14.08 -4.17 10.36
C CYS A 240 -12.56 -4.29 10.24
N VAL A 241 -12.08 -5.46 9.81
CA VAL A 241 -10.66 -5.72 9.55
C VAL A 241 -10.48 -6.33 8.17
N SER A 242 -9.32 -6.08 7.59
CA SER A 242 -8.78 -6.79 6.43
C SER A 242 -7.28 -7.00 6.66
N GLU A 243 -6.95 -8.11 7.29
CA GLU A 243 -5.59 -8.47 7.72
C GLU A 243 -5.03 -9.57 6.84
N TRP A 244 -3.75 -9.43 6.49
CA TRP A 244 -3.07 -10.28 5.51
C TRP A 244 -1.73 -10.71 6.08
N GLU A 245 -1.52 -12.01 6.24
CA GLU A 245 -0.28 -12.55 6.79
C GLU A 245 0.60 -13.07 5.66
N THR A 246 1.90 -12.79 5.75
CA THR A 246 2.92 -13.38 4.88
C THR A 246 3.87 -14.28 5.68
N ASP A 247 4.47 -15.26 5.03
CA ASP A 247 5.62 -15.98 5.57
C ASP A 247 6.90 -15.11 5.53
N ASP A 248 8.02 -15.70 5.98
CA ASP A 248 9.34 -15.03 6.03
C ASP A 248 9.89 -14.66 4.63
N TYR A 249 9.29 -15.17 3.55
CA TYR A 249 9.67 -14.93 2.16
C TYR A 249 8.71 -13.95 1.45
N GLY A 250 7.70 -13.44 2.16
CA GLY A 250 6.72 -12.50 1.62
C GLY A 250 5.55 -13.17 0.89
N GLU A 251 5.42 -14.49 0.98
CA GLU A 251 4.27 -15.21 0.42
C GLU A 251 3.08 -15.10 1.37
N PHE A 252 1.93 -14.66 0.87
CA PHE A 252 0.74 -14.53 1.68
C PHE A 252 0.16 -15.91 2.06
N ILE A 253 -0.06 -16.16 3.34
CA ILE A 253 -0.48 -17.48 3.88
C ILE A 253 -1.84 -17.46 4.58
N HIS A 254 -2.31 -16.29 5.01
CA HIS A 254 -3.59 -16.14 5.68
C HIS A 254 -4.23 -14.78 5.38
N MET A 255 -5.56 -14.74 5.44
CA MET A 255 -6.37 -13.53 5.26
C MET A 255 -7.55 -13.61 6.23
N GLU A 256 -7.76 -12.53 6.98
CA GLU A 256 -9.00 -12.23 7.71
C GLU A 256 -9.62 -10.96 7.12
N ASP A 257 -10.75 -11.09 6.41
CA ASP A 257 -11.53 -9.95 5.93
C ASP A 257 -12.99 -10.16 6.37
N ASN A 258 -13.56 -9.18 7.09
CA ASN A 258 -14.92 -9.25 7.62
C ASN A 258 -15.82 -8.10 7.17
N PHE A 259 -15.50 -7.49 6.02
CA PHE A 259 -16.27 -6.36 5.49
C PHE A 259 -17.73 -6.75 5.24
N ALA A 260 -18.01 -7.97 4.75
CA ALA A 260 -19.39 -8.42 4.55
C ALA A 260 -20.13 -8.71 5.85
N GLU A 261 -19.46 -9.31 6.84
CA GLU A 261 -20.10 -9.65 8.11
C GLU A 261 -20.50 -8.42 8.93
N LYS A 262 -19.67 -7.35 8.90
CA LYS A 262 -19.78 -6.22 9.82
C LYS A 262 -19.93 -4.85 9.15
N GLY A 263 -19.81 -4.78 7.83
CA GLY A 263 -19.66 -3.52 7.10
C GLY A 263 -20.95 -2.86 6.62
N LEU A 264 -22.13 -3.35 7.01
CA LEU A 264 -23.40 -2.79 6.53
C LEU A 264 -23.55 -1.30 6.86
N ASP A 265 -23.26 -0.90 8.10
CA ASP A 265 -23.26 0.52 8.50
C ASP A 265 -22.26 1.36 7.67
N SER A 266 -21.11 0.78 7.35
CA SER A 266 -20.04 1.43 6.59
C SER A 266 -20.45 1.71 5.15
N ILE A 267 -21.00 0.71 4.45
CA ILE A 267 -21.47 0.88 3.08
C ILE A 267 -22.71 1.79 3.02
N LYS A 268 -23.56 1.79 4.06
CA LYS A 268 -24.67 2.75 4.19
C LYS A 268 -24.17 4.18 4.34
N ALA A 269 -23.16 4.41 5.18
CA ALA A 269 -22.52 5.72 5.32
C ALA A 269 -21.86 6.20 4.01
N MET A 270 -21.20 5.29 3.30
CA MET A 270 -20.64 5.57 1.97
C MET A 270 -21.76 5.93 0.97
N TYR A 271 -22.86 5.17 0.97
CA TYR A 271 -24.01 5.38 0.08
C TYR A 271 -24.68 6.76 0.26
N LYS A 272 -24.69 7.32 1.48
CA LYS A 272 -25.19 8.69 1.74
C LYS A 272 -24.48 9.74 0.88
N LEU A 273 -23.16 9.65 0.72
CA LEU A 273 -22.44 10.56 -0.17
C LEU A 273 -22.60 10.12 -1.63
N LEU A 274 -22.50 8.83 -1.97
CA LEU A 274 -22.67 8.36 -3.35
C LEU A 274 -24.00 8.81 -3.98
N SER A 275 -25.07 8.88 -3.19
CA SER A 275 -26.41 9.32 -3.61
C SER A 275 -26.62 10.85 -3.54
N SER A 276 -25.68 11.60 -2.96
CA SER A 276 -25.78 13.05 -2.81
C SER A 276 -25.52 13.77 -4.12
N SER A 277 -26.27 14.85 -4.35
CA SER A 277 -26.04 15.77 -5.46
C SER A 277 -24.71 16.53 -5.37
N ALA A 278 -24.09 16.55 -4.18
CA ALA A 278 -22.80 17.18 -3.94
C ALA A 278 -21.61 16.28 -4.32
N TYR A 279 -21.81 14.98 -4.51
CA TYR A 279 -20.70 14.05 -4.70
C TYR A 279 -19.96 14.21 -6.03
N VAL A 280 -18.63 14.10 -5.95
CA VAL A 280 -17.72 13.92 -7.08
C VAL A 280 -16.70 12.85 -6.71
N ASN A 281 -16.55 11.83 -7.56
CA ASN A 281 -15.52 10.81 -7.39
C ASN A 281 -14.15 11.36 -7.83
N SER A 282 -13.46 12.05 -6.93
CA SER A 282 -12.16 12.67 -7.14
C SER A 282 -11.50 12.93 -5.79
N SER A 283 -10.18 12.93 -5.75
CA SER A 283 -9.37 13.33 -4.59
C SER A 283 -8.42 14.49 -4.94
N SER A 284 -8.67 15.19 -6.04
CA SER A 284 -7.77 16.24 -6.52
C SER A 284 -7.98 17.56 -5.79
N GLY A 285 -6.91 18.11 -5.21
CA GLY A 285 -6.93 19.47 -4.67
C GLY A 285 -7.33 20.56 -5.68
N ALA A 286 -7.22 20.29 -6.99
CA ALA A 286 -7.65 21.20 -8.04
C ALA A 286 -9.18 21.40 -8.08
N ASP A 287 -9.95 20.51 -7.44
CA ASP A 287 -11.40 20.59 -7.40
C ASP A 287 -11.90 21.84 -6.67
N PHE A 288 -11.10 22.45 -5.79
CA PHE A 288 -11.42 23.75 -5.19
C PHE A 288 -11.50 24.90 -6.20
N SER A 289 -10.84 24.76 -7.36
CA SER A 289 -10.84 25.75 -8.44
C SER A 289 -11.65 25.33 -9.67
N ALA A 290 -12.27 24.14 -9.64
CA ALA A 290 -13.07 23.65 -10.76
C ALA A 290 -14.30 24.55 -11.02
N ALA A 291 -14.86 24.48 -12.23
CA ALA A 291 -16.06 25.25 -12.57
C ALA A 291 -17.25 24.92 -11.65
N ASN A 292 -17.42 23.63 -11.35
CA ASN A 292 -18.29 23.14 -10.27
C ASN A 292 -17.42 22.85 -9.04
N ARG A 293 -16.93 23.92 -8.41
CA ARG A 293 -15.94 23.81 -7.33
C ARG A 293 -16.42 22.97 -6.15
N SER A 294 -15.49 22.26 -5.55
CA SER A 294 -15.66 21.61 -4.26
C SER A 294 -15.49 22.60 -3.11
N SER A 295 -16.24 22.39 -2.04
CA SER A 295 -15.99 23.04 -0.74
C SER A 295 -15.23 22.11 0.20
N VAL A 296 -15.23 20.81 -0.09
CA VAL A 296 -14.53 19.77 0.66
C VAL A 296 -13.87 18.81 -0.32
N VAL A 297 -12.62 18.44 -0.04
CA VAL A 297 -11.85 17.44 -0.79
C VAL A 297 -11.16 16.52 0.21
N ILE A 298 -11.36 15.20 0.08
CA ILE A 298 -10.55 14.21 0.80
C ILE A 298 -9.33 13.88 -0.05
N THR A 299 -8.14 14.16 0.47
CA THR A 299 -6.87 13.96 -0.22
C THR A 299 -5.70 13.90 0.77
N GLY A 300 -4.51 13.60 0.26
CA GLY A 300 -3.28 13.53 1.06
C GLY A 300 -2.42 14.79 1.01
N SER A 301 -1.24 14.69 1.61
CA SER A 301 -0.25 15.77 1.65
C SER A 301 0.20 16.25 0.26
N TRP A 302 0.12 15.37 -0.74
CA TRP A 302 0.51 15.66 -2.13
C TRP A 302 -0.31 16.75 -2.81
N ASP A 303 -1.43 17.16 -2.22
CA ASP A 303 -2.28 18.24 -2.73
C ASP A 303 -2.31 19.49 -1.84
N ILE A 304 -1.47 19.58 -0.81
CA ILE A 304 -1.40 20.76 0.07
C ILE A 304 -1.14 22.04 -0.73
N THR A 305 -0.10 22.05 -1.57
CA THR A 305 0.26 23.23 -2.38
C THR A 305 -0.88 23.61 -3.34
N THR A 306 -1.52 22.63 -3.96
CA THR A 306 -2.67 22.85 -4.87
C THR A 306 -3.86 23.46 -4.13
N ALA A 307 -4.26 22.87 -2.99
CA ALA A 307 -5.40 23.32 -2.20
C ALA A 307 -5.17 24.71 -1.59
N LYS A 308 -3.97 24.98 -1.08
CA LYS A 308 -3.59 26.31 -0.59
C LYS A 308 -3.60 27.36 -1.70
N GLY A 309 -3.08 27.03 -2.88
CA GLY A 309 -3.12 27.91 -4.04
C GLY A 309 -4.55 28.27 -4.46
N ALA A 310 -5.46 27.29 -4.37
CA ALA A 310 -6.88 27.47 -4.71
C ALA A 310 -7.66 28.27 -3.65
N LEU A 311 -7.42 28.02 -2.36
CA LEU A 311 -8.24 28.53 -1.27
C LEU A 311 -7.67 29.78 -0.57
N GLY A 312 -6.36 30.01 -0.65
CA GLY A 312 -5.70 31.12 0.05
C GLY A 312 -6.01 31.11 1.55
N ASP A 313 -6.46 32.25 2.07
CA ASP A 313 -6.79 32.42 3.50
C ASP A 313 -7.95 31.52 3.97
N ASP A 314 -8.78 31.02 3.05
CA ASP A 314 -9.90 30.12 3.36
C ASP A 314 -9.46 28.66 3.50
N TYR A 315 -8.19 28.33 3.23
CA TYR A 315 -7.65 26.98 3.40
C TYR A 315 -7.74 26.51 4.85
N ALA A 316 -8.22 25.28 5.03
CA ALA A 316 -8.13 24.53 6.26
C ALA A 316 -8.08 23.03 5.99
N ALA A 317 -7.58 22.30 6.99
CA ALA A 317 -7.48 20.86 7.01
C ALA A 317 -7.91 20.32 8.39
N THR A 318 -8.48 19.13 8.42
CA THR A 318 -8.86 18.42 9.66
C THR A 318 -8.86 16.92 9.40
N VAL A 319 -8.87 16.13 10.48
CA VAL A 319 -9.16 14.69 10.41
C VAL A 319 -10.50 14.44 9.70
N LEU A 320 -10.67 13.25 9.12
CA LEU A 320 -11.90 12.78 8.53
C LEU A 320 -13.06 12.88 9.52
N PRO A 321 -14.29 13.14 9.03
CA PRO A 321 -15.44 13.29 9.89
C PRO A 321 -15.91 11.94 10.45
N LYS A 322 -16.91 11.99 11.31
CA LYS A 322 -17.62 10.84 11.86
C LYS A 322 -18.96 10.71 11.16
N PHE A 323 -19.33 9.50 10.78
CA PHE A 323 -20.69 9.19 10.33
C PHE A 323 -21.52 8.66 11.48
N HIS A 324 -22.84 8.74 11.37
CA HIS A 324 -23.74 8.12 12.34
C HIS A 324 -24.16 6.73 11.85
N ASN A 325 -23.90 5.71 12.67
CA ASN A 325 -24.36 4.32 12.43
C ASN A 325 -25.89 4.22 12.62
N GLU A 326 -26.48 3.05 12.35
CA GLU A 326 -27.92 2.82 12.54
C GLU A 326 -28.43 3.09 13.96
N ALA A 327 -27.59 2.87 14.97
CA ALA A 327 -27.91 3.17 16.36
C ALA A 327 -27.86 4.68 16.69
N GLY A 328 -27.42 5.52 15.74
CA GLY A 328 -27.21 6.95 15.91
C GLY A 328 -25.93 7.30 16.66
N GLU A 329 -25.00 6.37 16.80
CA GLU A 329 -23.70 6.59 17.41
C GLU A 329 -22.71 7.14 16.37
N ALA A 330 -21.90 8.11 16.79
CA ALA A 330 -20.89 8.71 15.91
C ALA A 330 -19.65 7.78 15.78
N THR A 331 -19.44 7.27 14.58
CA THR A 331 -18.33 6.39 14.20
C THR A 331 -17.28 7.17 13.43
N GLN A 332 -16.04 7.17 13.93
CA GLN A 332 -14.92 7.85 13.29
C GLN A 332 -14.52 7.15 12.00
N ILE A 333 -14.41 7.87 10.88
CA ILE A 333 -13.84 7.33 9.64
C ILE A 333 -12.32 7.28 9.79
N TYR A 334 -11.74 6.14 9.47
CA TYR A 334 -10.29 5.92 9.54
C TYR A 334 -9.64 6.23 8.18
N GLU A 335 -8.31 6.30 8.15
CA GLU A 335 -7.53 6.29 6.91
C GLU A 335 -6.66 5.03 6.81
N PHE A 336 -6.15 4.76 5.60
CA PHE A 336 -4.86 4.07 5.51
C PHE A 336 -3.74 5.06 5.76
N SER A 337 -2.82 4.70 6.66
CA SER A 337 -1.60 5.46 6.87
C SER A 337 -0.38 4.71 6.33
N GLY A 338 0.55 5.44 5.73
CA GLY A 338 1.75 4.85 5.18
C GLY A 338 2.87 5.86 4.93
N CYS A 339 3.90 5.37 4.25
CA CYS A 339 5.11 6.10 3.89
C CYS A 339 5.38 5.96 2.40
N LYS A 340 6.10 6.94 1.83
CA LYS A 340 6.83 6.73 0.58
C LYS A 340 8.24 6.26 0.90
N LEU A 341 8.65 5.17 0.27
CA LEU A 341 9.93 4.52 0.46
C LEU A 341 10.75 4.65 -0.82
N MET A 342 12.06 4.45 -0.70
CA MET A 342 12.96 4.40 -1.85
C MET A 342 13.90 3.21 -1.73
N GLY A 343 13.97 2.43 -2.81
CA GLY A 343 14.74 1.20 -2.89
C GLY A 343 15.90 1.34 -3.86
N VAL A 344 16.88 0.45 -3.70
CA VAL A 344 18.00 0.29 -4.64
C VAL A 344 17.83 -1.05 -5.34
N LYS A 345 17.85 -1.04 -6.68
CA LYS A 345 17.84 -2.22 -7.52
C LYS A 345 19.16 -3.01 -7.37
N PRO A 346 19.13 -4.36 -7.33
CA PRO A 346 20.36 -5.16 -7.37
C PRO A 346 21.23 -4.85 -8.58
N GLN A 347 22.54 -4.72 -8.35
CA GLN A 347 23.54 -4.47 -9.38
C GLN A 347 24.57 -5.61 -9.42
N VAL A 348 25.26 -5.75 -10.55
CA VAL A 348 26.35 -6.72 -10.71
C VAL A 348 27.60 -6.27 -9.95
N GLU A 349 27.89 -4.97 -9.96
CA GLU A 349 29.08 -4.38 -9.32
C GLU A 349 28.77 -3.93 -7.88
N GLU A 350 29.51 -4.45 -6.89
CA GLU A 350 29.31 -4.12 -5.48
C GLU A 350 29.54 -2.63 -5.17
N ASP A 351 30.53 -2.01 -5.82
CA ASP A 351 30.81 -0.58 -5.66
C ASP A 351 29.65 0.28 -6.20
N ARG A 352 28.97 -0.17 -7.26
CA ARG A 352 27.77 0.49 -7.79
C ARG A 352 26.61 0.38 -6.80
N VAL A 353 26.38 -0.79 -6.20
CA VAL A 353 25.38 -0.96 -5.13
C VAL A 353 25.65 0.02 -3.98
N LEU A 354 26.92 0.18 -3.60
CA LEU A 354 27.30 1.07 -2.52
C LEU A 354 27.07 2.55 -2.86
N LEU A 355 27.45 3.00 -4.06
CA LEU A 355 27.19 4.36 -4.54
C LEU A 355 25.70 4.69 -4.53
N LEU A 356 24.86 3.79 -5.07
CA LEU A 356 23.40 3.98 -5.11
C LEU A 356 22.79 4.04 -3.70
N GLN A 357 23.29 3.24 -2.75
CA GLN A 357 22.88 3.32 -1.35
C GLN A 357 23.27 4.65 -0.69
N PHE A 358 24.45 5.20 -1.02
CA PHE A 358 24.85 6.52 -0.54
C PHE A 358 23.95 7.63 -1.09
N ILE A 359 23.63 7.58 -2.39
CA ILE A 359 22.69 8.51 -3.02
C ILE A 359 21.31 8.41 -2.36
N ALA A 360 20.78 7.19 -2.20
CA ALA A 360 19.48 6.97 -1.56
C ALA A 360 19.45 7.48 -0.11
N ASN A 361 20.51 7.23 0.65
CA ASN A 361 20.63 7.74 2.02
C ASN A 361 20.69 9.28 2.06
N HIS A 362 21.41 9.91 1.13
CA HIS A 362 21.47 11.37 1.03
C HIS A 362 20.10 11.98 0.73
N LEU A 363 19.39 11.43 -0.24
CA LEU A 363 18.05 11.87 -0.64
C LEU A 363 17.00 11.72 0.47
N ALA A 364 17.15 10.74 1.38
CA ALA A 364 16.30 10.57 2.55
C ALA A 364 16.73 11.46 3.75
N GLY A 365 17.92 12.06 3.69
CA GLY A 365 18.50 12.87 4.77
C GLY A 365 17.74 14.18 5.06
N GLU A 366 18.14 14.87 6.14
CA GLU A 366 17.48 16.08 6.65
C GLU A 366 17.42 17.22 5.63
N GLU A 367 18.51 17.51 4.94
CA GLU A 367 18.59 18.60 3.96
C GLU A 367 17.62 18.36 2.79
N CYS A 368 17.69 17.17 2.19
CA CYS A 368 16.84 16.79 1.07
C CYS A 368 15.37 16.73 1.47
N SER A 369 15.08 16.18 2.65
CA SER A 369 13.75 16.13 3.24
C SER A 369 13.17 17.52 3.51
N THR A 370 13.98 18.45 4.01
CA THR A 370 13.57 19.84 4.25
C THR A 370 13.32 20.58 2.93
N ALA A 371 14.19 20.40 1.93
CA ALA A 371 13.99 20.99 0.60
C ALA A 371 12.70 20.48 -0.06
N ARG A 372 12.44 19.17 0.06
CA ARG A 372 11.20 18.55 -0.43
C ARG A 372 9.96 19.13 0.24
N PHE A 373 9.98 19.29 1.57
CA PHE A 373 8.90 19.97 2.28
C PHE A 373 8.71 21.41 1.79
N ASN A 374 9.79 22.19 1.67
CA ASN A 374 9.68 23.59 1.23
C ASN A 374 9.07 23.74 -0.17
N GLN A 375 9.31 22.77 -1.06
CA GLN A 375 8.78 22.78 -2.42
C GLN A 375 7.36 22.20 -2.51
N LEU A 376 7.06 21.14 -1.77
CA LEU A 376 5.88 20.30 -1.98
C LEU A 376 4.93 20.22 -0.78
N SER A 377 5.36 20.71 0.38
CA SER A 377 4.69 20.57 1.69
C SER A 377 4.52 19.12 2.18
N TRP A 378 5.32 18.17 1.68
CA TRP A 378 5.25 16.77 2.11
C TRP A 378 5.92 16.56 3.47
N GLY A 379 5.24 15.82 4.33
CA GLY A 379 5.66 15.48 5.68
C GLY A 379 6.85 14.52 5.68
N PRO A 380 8.02 14.96 6.16
CA PRO A 380 9.24 14.16 6.11
C PRO A 380 9.18 12.98 7.10
N SER A 381 9.85 11.88 6.78
CA SER A 381 10.11 10.77 7.72
C SER A 381 11.26 11.09 8.69
N ASN A 382 12.16 11.99 8.28
CA ASN A 382 13.31 12.42 9.08
C ASN A 382 12.88 13.27 10.29
N LEU A 383 13.25 12.82 11.49
CA LEU A 383 12.85 13.41 12.78
C LEU A 383 13.37 14.83 13.00
N ALA A 384 14.53 15.18 12.43
CA ALA A 384 15.04 16.55 12.52
C ALA A 384 14.21 17.50 11.64
N SER A 385 13.89 17.06 10.43
CA SER A 385 13.01 17.79 9.50
C SER A 385 11.60 17.96 10.07
N GLN A 386 11.03 16.94 10.74
CA GLN A 386 9.74 17.04 11.42
C GLN A 386 9.69 18.12 12.50
N LYS A 387 10.83 18.44 13.14
CA LYS A 387 10.95 19.49 14.16
C LYS A 387 11.10 20.90 13.58
N ASN A 388 11.25 21.03 12.26
CA ASN A 388 11.23 22.33 11.61
C ASN A 388 9.90 23.05 11.92
N SER A 389 9.95 24.35 12.21
CA SER A 389 8.76 25.13 12.57
C SER A 389 7.73 25.17 11.45
N ASP A 390 8.19 25.18 10.20
CA ASP A 390 7.30 25.29 9.04
C ASP A 390 6.58 23.95 8.82
N VAL A 391 7.28 22.82 9.00
CA VAL A 391 6.69 21.47 8.98
C VAL A 391 5.69 21.30 10.11
N SER A 392 6.12 21.58 11.34
CA SER A 392 5.29 21.35 12.53
C SER A 392 4.11 22.32 12.66
N SER A 393 4.13 23.47 11.95
CA SER A 393 3.00 24.40 11.91
C SER A 393 2.06 24.20 10.72
N GLU A 394 2.36 23.27 9.81
CA GLU A 394 1.52 22.96 8.67
C GLU A 394 0.18 22.33 9.10
N PRO A 395 -0.98 22.98 8.90
CA PRO A 395 -2.26 22.45 9.38
C PRO A 395 -2.61 21.08 8.82
N ALA A 396 -2.32 20.81 7.54
CA ALA A 396 -2.58 19.51 6.95
C ALA A 396 -1.71 18.41 7.56
N LEU A 397 -0.42 18.64 7.79
CA LEU A 397 0.44 17.64 8.40
C LEU A 397 0.04 17.38 9.85
N GLN A 398 -0.36 18.41 10.60
CA GLN A 398 -0.90 18.22 11.95
C GLN A 398 -2.17 17.36 11.95
N ALA A 399 -3.10 17.65 11.04
CA ALA A 399 -4.32 16.86 10.88
C ALA A 399 -3.99 15.41 10.47
N LEU A 400 -3.04 15.23 9.56
CA LEU A 400 -2.60 13.92 9.08
C LEU A 400 -1.95 13.11 10.19
N TYR A 401 -1.01 13.68 10.96
CA TYR A 401 -0.41 12.98 12.09
C TYR A 401 -1.44 12.66 13.19
N THR A 402 -2.40 13.55 13.42
CA THR A 402 -3.52 13.28 14.34
C THR A 402 -4.38 12.13 13.84
N GLN A 403 -4.72 12.10 12.55
CA GLN A 403 -5.46 11.02 11.91
C GLN A 403 -4.69 9.70 12.01
N ARG A 404 -3.42 9.68 11.60
CA ARG A 404 -2.53 8.52 11.67
C ARG A 404 -2.48 7.94 13.09
N ASP A 405 -2.18 8.78 14.08
CA ASP A 405 -1.86 8.32 15.42
C ASP A 405 -3.09 7.82 16.20
N ASN A 406 -4.31 8.20 15.79
CA ASN A 406 -5.54 7.88 16.54
C ASN A 406 -6.59 7.10 15.74
N TYR A 407 -6.61 7.26 14.41
CA TYR A 407 -7.74 6.93 13.54
C TYR A 407 -7.25 6.41 12.18
N SER A 408 -6.25 5.52 12.19
CA SER A 408 -5.74 4.91 10.97
C SER A 408 -5.49 3.42 11.14
N VAL A 409 -5.45 2.74 10.00
CA VAL A 409 -4.86 1.41 9.85
C VAL A 409 -3.58 1.59 9.03
N ALA A 410 -2.45 1.08 9.54
CA ALA A 410 -1.21 1.10 8.77
C ALA A 410 -1.40 0.27 7.50
N GLN A 411 -1.01 0.82 6.35
CA GLN A 411 -1.11 0.14 5.06
C GLN A 411 -0.11 -1.03 5.03
N GLY A 412 -0.61 -2.24 5.30
CA GLY A 412 0.19 -3.47 5.27
C GLY A 412 0.43 -3.97 3.86
N ASN A 413 1.18 -5.09 3.75
CA ASN A 413 1.20 -5.85 2.51
C ASN A 413 -0.21 -6.45 2.34
N ILE A 414 -0.87 -6.12 1.24
CA ILE A 414 -2.23 -6.58 0.93
C ILE A 414 -2.19 -7.30 -0.41
N TYR A 415 -2.92 -8.42 -0.52
CA TYR A 415 -2.94 -9.16 -1.78
C TYR A 415 -3.57 -8.35 -2.91
N GLY A 416 -2.97 -8.40 -4.09
CA GLY A 416 -3.35 -7.58 -5.25
C GLY A 416 -4.85 -7.58 -5.58
N SER A 417 -5.51 -8.75 -5.47
CA SER A 417 -6.93 -8.88 -5.77
C SER A 417 -7.84 -8.07 -4.83
N TRP A 418 -7.42 -7.82 -3.60
CA TRP A 418 -8.20 -7.00 -2.65
C TRP A 418 -8.42 -5.58 -3.19
N TRP A 419 -7.39 -4.96 -3.74
CA TRP A 419 -7.47 -3.62 -4.33
C TRP A 419 -8.49 -3.58 -5.47
N THR A 420 -8.35 -4.49 -6.44
CA THR A 420 -9.22 -4.53 -7.63
C THR A 420 -10.67 -4.87 -7.27
N LEU A 421 -10.89 -5.83 -6.38
CA LEU A 421 -12.23 -6.24 -5.97
C LEU A 421 -12.91 -5.19 -5.10
N GLY A 422 -12.17 -4.59 -4.16
CA GLY A 422 -12.67 -3.56 -3.26
C GLY A 422 -13.09 -2.28 -3.99
N ASN A 423 -12.38 -1.89 -5.07
CA ASN A 423 -12.74 -0.73 -5.90
C ASN A 423 -14.17 -0.82 -6.47
N ASN A 424 -14.70 -2.04 -6.62
CA ASN A 424 -16.05 -2.25 -7.13
C ASN A 424 -17.14 -2.04 -6.08
N ILE A 425 -16.84 -2.08 -4.77
CA ILE A 425 -17.85 -1.96 -3.70
C ILE A 425 -18.68 -0.68 -3.88
N ALA A 426 -18.01 0.48 -3.98
CA ALA A 426 -18.71 1.76 -4.13
C ALA A 426 -19.43 1.91 -5.48
N THR A 427 -18.90 1.28 -6.53
CA THR A 427 -19.52 1.29 -7.87
C THR A 427 -20.80 0.47 -7.87
N GLU A 428 -20.75 -0.77 -7.37
CA GLU A 428 -21.91 -1.66 -7.25
C GLU A 428 -22.95 -1.06 -6.28
N ALA A 429 -22.53 -0.49 -5.14
CA ALA A 429 -23.41 0.18 -4.19
C ALA A 429 -24.22 1.31 -4.84
N ALA A 430 -23.58 2.15 -5.67
CA ALA A 430 -24.22 3.29 -6.32
C ALA A 430 -25.30 2.88 -7.35
N GLU A 431 -25.30 1.63 -7.80
CA GLU A 431 -26.31 1.08 -8.73
C GLU A 431 -27.52 0.49 -8.00
N THR A 432 -27.46 0.35 -6.67
CA THR A 432 -28.56 -0.15 -5.84
C THR A 432 -29.58 0.94 -5.49
N ASP A 433 -30.72 0.51 -4.95
CA ASP A 433 -31.72 1.40 -4.35
C ASP A 433 -31.36 1.85 -2.92
N GLY A 434 -30.19 1.46 -2.42
CA GLY A 434 -29.71 1.79 -1.08
C GLY A 434 -30.40 1.04 0.05
N SER A 435 -31.22 0.03 -0.26
CA SER A 435 -31.79 -0.86 0.76
C SER A 435 -30.71 -1.70 1.44
N ASP A 436 -30.94 -2.07 2.69
CA ASP A 436 -30.00 -2.86 3.48
C ASP A 436 -29.72 -4.21 2.79
N GLU A 437 -30.75 -4.83 2.21
CA GLU A 437 -30.60 -6.07 1.47
C GLU A 437 -29.73 -5.92 0.21
N ALA A 438 -29.90 -4.83 -0.55
CA ALA A 438 -29.12 -4.61 -1.76
C ALA A 438 -27.67 -4.24 -1.45
N LEU A 439 -27.43 -3.43 -0.42
CA LEU A 439 -26.08 -3.07 0.02
C LEU A 439 -25.36 -4.27 0.65
N GLN A 440 -26.06 -5.10 1.42
CA GLN A 440 -25.48 -6.34 1.94
C GLN A 440 -25.10 -7.29 0.79
N ALA A 441 -25.93 -7.41 -0.25
CA ALA A 441 -25.62 -8.23 -1.41
C ALA A 441 -24.34 -7.79 -2.14
N VAL A 442 -24.03 -6.48 -2.16
CA VAL A 442 -22.75 -5.96 -2.69
C VAL A 442 -21.58 -6.46 -1.86
N LEU A 443 -21.69 -6.40 -0.53
CA LEU A 443 -20.63 -6.88 0.35
C LEU A 443 -20.44 -8.41 0.27
N ASP A 444 -21.52 -9.17 0.23
CA ASP A 444 -21.50 -10.63 0.08
C ASP A 444 -20.85 -11.05 -1.25
N ASN A 445 -21.13 -10.31 -2.33
CA ASN A 445 -20.51 -10.50 -3.65
C ASN A 445 -19.01 -10.23 -3.61
N TYR A 446 -18.59 -9.13 -2.96
CA TYR A 446 -17.19 -8.82 -2.73
C TYR A 446 -16.48 -9.94 -1.94
N GLU A 447 -17.07 -10.39 -0.83
CA GLU A 447 -16.47 -11.43 0.02
C GLU A 447 -16.34 -12.76 -0.73
N THR A 448 -17.35 -13.13 -1.51
CA THR A 448 -17.32 -14.33 -2.36
C THR A 448 -16.15 -14.27 -3.34
N LYS A 449 -16.03 -13.19 -4.12
CA LYS A 449 -14.94 -13.00 -5.08
C LYS A 449 -13.57 -12.95 -4.42
N LEU A 450 -13.47 -12.34 -3.23
CA LEU A 450 -12.21 -12.24 -2.49
C LEU A 450 -11.78 -13.61 -1.97
N LYS A 451 -12.71 -14.38 -1.38
CA LYS A 451 -12.47 -15.75 -0.93
C LYS A 451 -12.08 -16.64 -2.10
N GLU A 452 -12.77 -16.56 -3.24
CA GLU A 452 -12.37 -17.28 -4.46
C GLU A 452 -10.94 -16.90 -4.89
N ALA A 453 -10.65 -15.60 -5.00
CA ALA A 453 -9.31 -15.12 -5.38
C ALA A 453 -8.20 -15.54 -4.41
N PHE A 454 -8.51 -15.68 -3.12
CA PHE A 454 -7.56 -16.11 -2.08
C PHE A 454 -7.45 -17.63 -1.97
N GLN A 455 -8.55 -18.38 -2.12
CA GLN A 455 -8.62 -19.83 -2.01
C GLN A 455 -8.05 -20.56 -3.23
N LEU A 456 -7.84 -19.88 -4.36
CA LEU A 456 -7.09 -20.40 -5.51
C LEU A 456 -5.59 -20.66 -5.22
N ARG A 457 -5.18 -20.60 -3.95
CA ARG A 457 -3.78 -20.74 -3.52
C ARG A 457 -3.44 -22.16 -3.17
N GLY A 458 -3.00 -22.85 -4.21
CA GLY A 458 -2.26 -24.11 -4.10
C GLY A 458 -1.86 -24.58 -5.49
N CYS A 459 -2.74 -24.38 -6.46
CA CYS A 459 -2.50 -24.81 -7.83
C CYS A 459 -3.07 -23.85 -8.88
N SER A 460 -2.52 -23.89 -10.09
CA SER A 460 -2.90 -23.05 -11.21
C SER A 460 -2.91 -23.90 -12.48
N LEU A 461 -3.94 -23.72 -13.31
CA LEU A 461 -3.98 -24.35 -14.63
C LEU A 461 -3.32 -23.40 -15.64
N VAL A 462 -2.15 -23.82 -16.13
CA VAL A 462 -1.40 -23.08 -17.15
C VAL A 462 -1.39 -23.85 -18.46
N GLY A 463 -1.45 -23.16 -19.58
CA GLY A 463 -1.37 -23.80 -20.89
C GLY A 463 -1.27 -22.83 -22.05
N ASP A 464 -1.18 -23.35 -23.26
CA ASP A 464 -1.00 -22.50 -24.45
C ASP A 464 -2.14 -21.49 -24.67
N TRP A 465 -3.36 -21.84 -24.24
CA TRP A 465 -4.55 -20.97 -24.37
C TRP A 465 -4.51 -19.72 -23.49
N ASN A 466 -3.69 -19.69 -22.45
CA ASN A 466 -3.46 -18.51 -21.62
C ASN A 466 -2.02 -17.99 -21.71
N GLY A 467 -1.27 -18.40 -22.73
CA GLY A 467 0.13 -18.01 -22.90
C GLY A 467 1.01 -18.48 -21.74
N TRP A 468 0.65 -19.59 -21.11
CA TRP A 468 1.23 -20.11 -19.87
C TRP A 468 1.05 -19.21 -18.65
N GLY A 469 0.24 -18.15 -18.72
CA GLY A 469 0.01 -17.21 -17.61
C GLY A 469 -1.11 -17.63 -16.66
N ASN A 470 -0.96 -17.30 -15.37
CA ASN A 470 -1.99 -17.50 -14.33
C ASN A 470 -2.94 -16.30 -14.17
N ALA A 471 -2.88 -15.32 -15.07
CA ALA A 471 -3.45 -13.98 -14.87
C ALA A 471 -4.67 -13.67 -15.75
N ASN A 472 -5.26 -14.65 -16.44
CA ASN A 472 -6.42 -14.39 -17.30
C ASN A 472 -7.74 -14.48 -16.50
N PRO A 473 -8.45 -13.36 -16.27
CA PRO A 473 -9.71 -13.33 -15.51
C PRO A 473 -10.89 -14.02 -16.23
N ASP A 474 -10.76 -14.36 -17.52
CA ASP A 474 -11.83 -15.02 -18.29
C ASP A 474 -11.92 -16.53 -18.05
N ASN A 475 -10.93 -17.15 -17.39
CA ASN A 475 -11.00 -18.53 -16.96
C ASN A 475 -11.63 -18.59 -15.57
N VAL A 476 -12.87 -19.05 -15.50
CA VAL A 476 -13.56 -19.24 -14.21
C VAL A 476 -12.92 -20.44 -13.50
N MET A 477 -12.12 -20.15 -12.49
CA MET A 477 -11.53 -21.14 -11.59
C MET A 477 -12.32 -21.12 -10.29
N THR A 478 -12.98 -22.22 -9.94
CA THR A 478 -13.78 -22.35 -8.72
C THR A 478 -13.24 -23.47 -7.84
N TYR A 479 -12.89 -23.16 -6.60
CA TYR A 479 -12.41 -24.11 -5.60
C TYR A 479 -13.52 -24.54 -4.65
N SER A 480 -13.59 -25.83 -4.30
CA SER A 480 -14.47 -26.35 -3.25
C SER A 480 -13.62 -26.87 -2.09
N ALA A 481 -13.56 -26.09 -1.01
CA ALA A 481 -12.81 -26.44 0.21
C ALA A 481 -13.34 -27.67 0.96
N ALA A 482 -14.58 -28.11 0.68
CA ALA A 482 -15.26 -29.12 1.48
C ALA A 482 -14.77 -30.56 1.24
N ASP A 483 -14.14 -30.83 0.10
CA ASP A 483 -13.76 -32.19 -0.32
C ASP A 483 -12.36 -32.31 -0.96
N GLY A 484 -11.58 -31.23 -1.04
CA GLY A 484 -10.23 -31.27 -1.63
C GLY A 484 -10.22 -31.32 -3.17
N THR A 485 -11.28 -30.81 -3.80
CA THR A 485 -11.42 -30.77 -5.26
C THR A 485 -11.30 -29.36 -5.82
N TYR A 486 -10.60 -29.23 -6.94
CA TYR A 486 -10.41 -28.00 -7.70
C TYR A 486 -11.17 -28.12 -9.03
N THR A 487 -12.09 -27.21 -9.32
CA THR A 487 -12.83 -27.19 -10.59
C THR A 487 -12.38 -26.00 -11.44
N MET A 488 -12.00 -26.27 -12.68
CA MET A 488 -11.31 -25.31 -13.55
C MET A 488 -12.03 -25.29 -14.89
N THR A 489 -12.66 -24.16 -15.25
CA THR A 489 -13.29 -24.01 -16.56
C THR A 489 -12.46 -23.07 -17.43
N PHE A 490 -12.10 -23.53 -18.62
CA PHE A 490 -11.25 -22.79 -19.54
C PHE A 490 -11.65 -23.06 -20.99
N THR A 491 -11.34 -22.12 -21.87
CA THR A 491 -11.59 -22.25 -23.31
C THR A 491 -10.27 -22.31 -24.06
N ILE A 492 -10.08 -23.37 -24.85
CA ILE A 492 -9.04 -23.43 -25.86
C ILE A 492 -9.57 -22.71 -27.10
N PRO A 493 -9.01 -21.56 -27.49
CA PRO A 493 -9.56 -20.75 -28.57
C PRO A 493 -9.33 -21.37 -29.94
N ASP A 494 -10.19 -21.03 -30.90
CA ASP A 494 -10.09 -21.45 -32.31
C ASP A 494 -8.75 -21.04 -32.96
N THR A 495 -8.03 -20.05 -32.40
CA THR A 495 -6.69 -19.67 -32.86
C THR A 495 -5.66 -20.81 -32.69
N LEU A 496 -5.90 -21.71 -31.74
CA LEU A 496 -5.13 -22.94 -31.52
C LEU A 496 -5.69 -24.15 -32.29
N ALA A 497 -6.67 -23.95 -33.18
CA ALA A 497 -7.13 -24.99 -34.09
C ALA A 497 -6.13 -25.22 -35.25
N GLY A 498 -6.13 -26.47 -35.75
CA GLY A 498 -5.33 -26.89 -36.89
C GLY A 498 -3.86 -27.16 -36.56
N ASP A 499 -3.06 -27.23 -37.61
CA ASP A 499 -1.62 -27.52 -37.53
C ASP A 499 -0.80 -26.22 -37.50
N ASP A 500 0.41 -26.29 -36.94
CA ASP A 500 1.44 -25.27 -37.04
C ASP A 500 2.06 -25.23 -38.44
N ASP A 501 2.98 -24.29 -38.66
CA ASP A 501 3.62 -24.07 -39.97
C ASP A 501 4.46 -25.28 -40.45
N GLU A 502 4.71 -26.25 -39.58
CA GLU A 502 5.45 -27.49 -39.86
C GLU A 502 4.52 -28.69 -40.11
N GLY A 503 3.20 -28.48 -40.02
CA GLY A 503 2.18 -29.51 -40.20
C GLY A 503 1.96 -30.39 -38.97
N ASN A 504 2.42 -29.96 -37.79
CA ASN A 504 2.12 -30.63 -36.53
C ASN A 504 0.89 -29.99 -35.87
N PRO A 505 0.02 -30.74 -35.19
CA PRO A 505 -1.11 -30.15 -34.47
C PRO A 505 -0.62 -29.09 -33.47
N LYS A 506 -1.21 -27.88 -33.55
CA LYS A 506 -0.84 -26.75 -32.69
C LYS A 506 -0.86 -27.16 -31.21
N ASN A 507 0.05 -26.52 -30.46
CA ASN A 507 0.22 -26.80 -29.05
C ASN A 507 -1.06 -26.41 -28.28
N ARG A 508 -1.62 -27.38 -27.58
CA ARG A 508 -2.83 -27.28 -26.76
C ARG A 508 -2.53 -27.94 -25.41
N GLY A 509 -1.29 -27.79 -24.96
CA GLY A 509 -0.77 -28.40 -23.75
C GLY A 509 -1.05 -27.51 -22.56
N GLY A 510 -1.37 -28.13 -21.43
CA GLY A 510 -1.36 -27.45 -20.15
C GLY A 510 -1.14 -28.39 -18.99
N ARG A 511 -0.93 -27.86 -17.80
CA ARG A 511 -0.71 -28.65 -16.58
C ARG A 511 -1.15 -27.86 -15.35
N ILE A 512 -1.32 -28.58 -14.27
CA ILE A 512 -1.58 -27.99 -12.95
C ILE A 512 -0.24 -27.78 -12.26
N VAL A 513 0.09 -26.53 -12.01
CA VAL A 513 1.34 -26.12 -11.35
C VAL A 513 1.05 -25.53 -9.99
N LYS A 514 2.04 -25.58 -9.09
CA LYS A 514 2.05 -24.80 -7.87
C LYS A 514 2.17 -23.33 -8.24
N ALA A 515 1.25 -22.53 -7.71
CA ALA A 515 1.30 -21.08 -7.89
C ALA A 515 2.65 -20.53 -7.40
N GLY A 516 3.29 -19.68 -8.20
CA GLY A 516 4.57 -19.03 -7.86
C GLY A 516 5.83 -19.85 -8.18
N THR A 517 5.84 -21.17 -7.97
CA THR A 517 7.06 -21.99 -8.17
C THR A 517 7.14 -22.74 -9.49
N TRP A 518 6.05 -22.78 -10.27
CA TRP A 518 5.92 -23.55 -11.52
C TRP A 518 6.15 -25.06 -11.38
N GLU A 519 6.24 -25.55 -10.15
CA GLU A 519 6.35 -26.97 -9.85
C GLU A 519 5.09 -27.69 -10.33
N THR A 520 5.24 -28.79 -11.07
CA THR A 520 4.07 -29.56 -11.54
C THR A 520 3.45 -30.31 -10.37
N ILE A 521 2.20 -29.98 -10.05
CA ILE A 521 1.41 -30.67 -9.01
C ILE A 521 0.65 -31.83 -9.61
N ALA A 522 0.05 -31.64 -10.79
CA ALA A 522 -0.66 -32.68 -11.50
C ALA A 522 -0.58 -32.46 -13.02
N ASN A 523 -0.53 -33.56 -13.76
CA ASN A 523 -0.26 -33.59 -15.18
C ASN A 523 -1.05 -34.72 -15.85
N VAL A 524 -0.68 -35.11 -17.08
CA VAL A 524 -1.41 -36.16 -17.80
C VAL A 524 -1.46 -37.51 -17.07
N GLU A 525 -0.49 -37.81 -16.20
CA GLU A 525 -0.47 -39.05 -15.42
C GLU A 525 -1.62 -39.14 -14.41
N ASN A 526 -2.21 -38.00 -14.06
CA ASN A 526 -3.35 -37.92 -13.15
C ASN A 526 -4.69 -38.04 -13.89
N VAL A 527 -4.72 -37.97 -15.22
CA VAL A 527 -5.97 -37.99 -16.01
C VAL A 527 -6.64 -39.36 -15.96
N ASP A 528 -7.90 -39.39 -15.52
CA ASP A 528 -8.66 -40.63 -15.41
C ASP A 528 -8.98 -41.26 -16.77
N GLU A 529 -9.26 -42.57 -16.79
CA GLU A 529 -9.52 -43.33 -18.02
C GLU A 529 -10.71 -42.77 -18.82
N ALA A 530 -11.71 -42.20 -18.15
CA ALA A 530 -12.90 -41.64 -18.81
C ALA A 530 -12.57 -40.35 -19.60
N SER A 531 -11.54 -39.63 -19.16
CA SER A 531 -11.10 -38.34 -19.70
C SER A 531 -10.05 -38.48 -20.80
N GLN A 532 -9.36 -39.63 -20.90
CA GLN A 532 -8.29 -39.87 -21.87
C GLN A 532 -8.74 -39.71 -23.33
N ALA A 533 -10.03 -39.89 -23.64
CA ALA A 533 -10.58 -39.68 -24.98
C ALA A 533 -10.57 -38.20 -25.43
N LEU A 534 -10.32 -37.25 -24.52
CA LEU A 534 -10.22 -35.82 -24.78
C LEU A 534 -8.77 -35.33 -24.92
N VAL A 535 -7.79 -36.20 -24.65
CA VAL A 535 -6.37 -35.87 -24.51
C VAL A 535 -5.51 -36.75 -25.43
N ASP A 536 -4.51 -36.16 -26.07
CA ASP A 536 -3.48 -36.89 -26.80
C ASP A 536 -2.48 -37.50 -25.82
N MET A 537 -2.77 -38.70 -25.34
CA MET A 537 -1.95 -39.39 -24.34
C MET A 537 -0.53 -39.68 -24.83
N GLU A 538 -0.34 -39.96 -26.12
CA GLU A 538 0.99 -40.26 -26.67
C GLU A 538 1.87 -39.00 -26.66
N LYS A 539 1.36 -37.88 -27.18
CA LYS A 539 2.05 -36.58 -27.18
C LYS A 539 2.31 -36.09 -25.75
N SER A 540 1.34 -36.27 -24.87
CA SER A 540 1.44 -35.88 -23.46
C SER A 540 2.52 -36.65 -22.73
N MET A 541 2.59 -37.97 -22.90
CA MET A 541 3.60 -38.81 -22.24
C MET A 541 5.01 -38.64 -22.83
N ALA A 542 5.12 -38.21 -24.09
CA ALA A 542 6.40 -37.92 -24.73
C ALA A 542 7.00 -36.56 -24.29
N ASN A 543 6.18 -35.68 -23.72
CA ASN A 543 6.61 -34.36 -23.24
C ASN A 543 7.29 -34.47 -21.86
N GLY A 544 8.43 -33.77 -21.67
CA GLY A 544 9.21 -33.84 -20.43
C GLY A 544 8.48 -33.32 -19.18
N ASP A 545 7.57 -32.35 -19.38
CA ASP A 545 6.70 -31.78 -18.35
C ASP A 545 5.37 -32.54 -18.20
N LYS A 546 5.14 -33.53 -19.08
CA LYS A 546 3.95 -34.38 -19.14
C LYS A 546 2.64 -33.59 -19.23
N ASN A 547 2.66 -32.47 -19.95
CA ASN A 547 1.48 -31.63 -20.14
C ASN A 547 0.30 -32.44 -20.69
N ILE A 548 -0.92 -32.03 -20.33
CA ILE A 548 -2.19 -32.52 -20.84
C ILE A 548 -2.44 -31.86 -22.20
N TYR A 549 -2.27 -32.59 -23.29
CA TYR A 549 -2.52 -32.09 -24.65
C TYR A 549 -3.96 -32.36 -25.09
N PHE A 550 -4.80 -31.34 -25.20
CA PHE A 550 -6.20 -31.52 -25.60
C PHE A 550 -6.34 -31.79 -27.10
N LEU A 551 -7.24 -32.71 -27.47
CA LEU A 551 -7.43 -33.15 -28.86
C LEU A 551 -8.21 -32.14 -29.73
N GLU A 552 -9.01 -31.28 -29.12
CA GLU A 552 -9.88 -30.32 -29.82
C GLU A 552 -9.83 -28.94 -29.16
N VAL A 553 -10.27 -27.92 -29.88
CA VAL A 553 -10.57 -26.61 -29.30
C VAL A 553 -11.96 -26.64 -28.65
N GLY A 554 -12.26 -25.66 -27.81
CA GLY A 554 -13.55 -25.53 -27.12
C GLY A 554 -13.41 -25.32 -25.62
N THR A 555 -14.55 -25.33 -24.94
CA THR A 555 -14.62 -25.12 -23.49
C THR A 555 -14.57 -26.45 -22.75
N TYR A 556 -13.67 -26.52 -21.77
CA TYR A 556 -13.44 -27.69 -20.94
C TYR A 556 -13.67 -27.33 -19.48
N THR A 557 -14.12 -28.32 -18.71
CA THR A 557 -14.09 -28.30 -17.26
C THR A 557 -13.21 -29.43 -16.76
N LEU A 558 -12.17 -29.07 -16.01
CA LEU A 558 -11.22 -29.97 -15.38
C LEU A 558 -11.47 -29.98 -13.87
N VAL A 559 -11.65 -31.16 -13.29
CA VAL A 559 -11.77 -31.37 -11.84
C VAL A 559 -10.55 -32.13 -11.34
N TYR A 560 -9.72 -31.49 -10.51
CA TYR A 560 -8.58 -32.11 -9.86
C TYR A 560 -8.93 -32.45 -8.40
N ASP A 561 -8.92 -33.74 -8.06
CA ASP A 561 -9.03 -34.23 -6.70
C ASP A 561 -7.61 -34.40 -6.13
N GLU A 562 -7.23 -33.52 -5.20
CA GLU A 562 -5.90 -33.53 -4.59
C GLU A 562 -5.70 -34.71 -3.65
N VAL A 563 -6.77 -35.22 -3.03
CA VAL A 563 -6.67 -36.37 -2.12
C VAL A 563 -6.47 -37.66 -2.91
N ALA A 564 -7.23 -37.83 -3.99
CA ALA A 564 -7.13 -38.99 -4.87
C ALA A 564 -5.99 -38.87 -5.89
N GLN A 565 -5.43 -37.67 -6.09
CA GLN A 565 -4.44 -37.36 -7.12
C GLN A 565 -4.95 -37.69 -8.53
N THR A 566 -6.21 -37.36 -8.82
CA THR A 566 -6.89 -37.66 -10.09
C THR A 566 -7.44 -36.40 -10.75
N ILE A 567 -7.40 -36.38 -12.08
CA ILE A 567 -7.96 -35.34 -12.94
C ILE A 567 -9.10 -35.94 -13.77
N HIS A 568 -10.29 -35.34 -13.64
CA HIS A 568 -11.45 -35.60 -14.50
C HIS A 568 -11.65 -34.44 -15.47
N ILE A 569 -11.93 -34.70 -16.74
CA ILE A 569 -12.08 -33.69 -17.79
C ILE A 569 -13.42 -33.91 -18.50
N THR A 570 -14.18 -32.83 -18.64
CA THR A 570 -15.38 -32.78 -19.48
C THR A 570 -15.25 -31.67 -20.51
N LYS A 571 -15.86 -31.85 -21.68
CA LYS A 571 -15.95 -30.83 -22.73
C LYS A 571 -17.41 -30.39 -22.84
N ALA A 572 -17.65 -29.08 -22.89
CA ALA A 572 -18.99 -28.55 -23.17
C ALA A 572 -19.40 -28.91 -24.62
N GLU A 573 -20.69 -29.24 -24.80
CA GLU A 573 -21.28 -29.57 -26.11
C GLU A 573 -21.39 -28.36 -27.05
#